data_AF-A0A7J2UW97-F1
#
_entry.id   AF-A0A7J2UW97-F1
#
_cell.length_a   1.000
_cell.length_b   1.000
_cell.length_c   1.000
_cell.angle_alpha   90.00
_cell.angle_beta   90.00
_cell.angle_gamma   90.00
#
_symmetry.space_group_name_H-M   'P 1'
#
loop_
_entity.id
_entity.type
_entity.pdbx_description
1 polymer ?
#
loop_
_entity_poly.entity_id
_entity_poly.type
_entity_poly.pdbx_seq_one_letter_code
_entity_poly.pdbx_strand_id
1 'polypeptide(L)'
;MSSQDRLFEAPIMQRMHCYNRFENRMLKKDKTIPMQTMKSHSIYKVPRGKLLKISVEYDEQNNVIKDIRITGDFFVYPEEAVELMEREIHGTVIEKQQLLRKVQSIISDHHIEFIGLDAEGLVQGILMCRV
;
A
#
# COMPACT_ATOMS: atom_id res chain seq x y z
N MET A 1 -51.34 12.89 6.86
CA MET A 1 -51.73 11.67 7.60
C MET A 1 -51.44 10.51 6.67
N SER A 2 -50.26 9.90 6.79
CA SER A 2 -49.99 8.66 7.58
C SER A 2 -50.64 7.46 6.89
N SER A 3 -49.99 6.34 6.57
CA SER A 3 -48.88 5.62 7.20
C SER A 3 -48.32 4.60 6.16
N GLN A 4 -47.03 4.23 6.21
CA GLN A 4 -46.50 2.88 6.56
C GLN A 4 -47.10 1.72 5.72
N ASP A 5 -46.40 0.70 5.24
CA ASP A 5 -45.06 0.15 5.43
C ASP A 5 -44.97 -1.06 4.46
N ARG A 6 -43.76 -1.41 4.01
CA ARG A 6 -43.17 -2.79 3.86
C ARG A 6 -44.02 -3.94 3.27
N LEU A 7 -43.55 -4.88 2.44
CA LEU A 7 -42.25 -5.47 2.11
C LEU A 7 -42.50 -6.55 1.01
N PHE A 8 -41.42 -7.19 0.54
CA PHE A 8 -41.35 -8.44 -0.27
C PHE A 8 -41.52 -8.25 -1.78
N GLU A 9 -40.59 -8.58 -2.68
CA GLU A 9 -39.46 -9.53 -2.72
C GLU A 9 -38.39 -8.96 -3.68
N ALA A 10 -37.10 -9.13 -3.37
CA ALA A 10 -36.01 -8.79 -4.29
C ALA A 10 -35.28 -10.07 -4.73
N PRO A 11 -35.29 -10.44 -6.03
CA PRO A 11 -34.53 -11.58 -6.50
C PRO A 11 -33.10 -11.19 -6.93
N ILE A 12 -32.14 -11.65 -6.12
CA ILE A 12 -30.92 -12.37 -6.52
C ILE A 12 -30.26 -11.91 -7.85
N MET A 13 -29.41 -10.87 -7.81
CA MET A 13 -28.41 -10.66 -8.88
C MET A 13 -27.19 -9.84 -8.42
N GLN A 14 -26.53 -10.27 -7.34
CA GLN A 14 -25.24 -9.72 -6.92
C GLN A 14 -24.25 -10.87 -6.69
N ARG A 15 -23.69 -11.42 -7.77
CA ARG A 15 -22.54 -12.33 -7.64
C ARG A 15 -21.57 -12.35 -8.83
N MET A 16 -21.41 -11.23 -9.53
CA MET A 16 -20.37 -11.14 -10.57
C MET A 16 -19.85 -9.70 -10.74
N HIS A 17 -19.43 -9.06 -9.66
CA HIS A 17 -18.68 -7.79 -9.71
C HIS A 17 -17.23 -8.01 -9.27
N CYS A 18 -16.59 -9.02 -9.86
CA CYS A 18 -15.14 -9.10 -9.90
C CYS A 18 -14.68 -8.98 -11.34
N TYR A 19 -13.73 -8.07 -11.52
CA TYR A 19 -12.76 -7.97 -12.60
C TYR A 19 -13.22 -7.40 -13.96
N ASN A 20 -12.49 -6.37 -14.38
CA ASN A 20 -12.41 -5.77 -15.72
C ASN A 20 -13.41 -4.68 -16.11
N ARG A 21 -13.22 -3.50 -15.51
CA ARG A 21 -13.46 -2.20 -16.19
C ARG A 21 -12.46 -1.15 -15.69
N PHE A 22 -11.16 -1.43 -15.88
CA PHE A 22 -10.06 -0.51 -15.53
C PHE A 22 -9.25 -0.01 -16.73
N GLU A 23 -9.74 -0.25 -17.95
CA GLU A 23 -9.17 0.36 -19.14
C GLU A 23 -10.17 1.39 -19.66
N ASN A 24 -10.00 2.64 -19.24
CA ASN A 24 -10.03 3.79 -20.14
C ASN A 24 -9.77 5.11 -19.39
N ARG A 25 -8.66 5.76 -19.80
CA ARG A 25 -8.68 7.16 -20.26
C ARG A 25 -8.95 8.23 -19.20
N MET A 26 -7.90 8.65 -18.47
CA MET A 26 -7.72 10.06 -18.04
C MET A 26 -6.26 10.35 -17.66
N LEU A 27 -5.36 10.42 -18.65
CA LEU A 27 -4.17 11.26 -18.52
C LEU A 27 -4.53 12.68 -18.99
N LYS A 28 -5.29 13.40 -18.15
CA LYS A 28 -5.28 14.86 -18.23
C LYS A 28 -3.94 15.29 -17.67
N LYS A 29 -3.07 15.78 -18.55
CA LYS A 29 -1.84 16.51 -18.17
C LYS A 29 -2.26 17.83 -17.56
N ASP A 30 -2.65 17.82 -16.29
CA ASP A 30 -2.70 19.05 -15.51
C ASP A 30 -1.25 19.52 -15.33
N LYS A 31 -1.04 20.82 -15.53
CA LYS A 31 0.26 21.47 -15.41
C LYS A 31 0.71 21.44 -13.95
N THR A 32 1.27 20.33 -13.51
CA THR A 32 1.89 20.21 -12.20
C THR A 32 3.30 20.81 -12.28
N ILE A 33 3.62 21.70 -11.34
CA ILE A 33 4.98 22.14 -11.01
C ILE A 33 5.88 20.89 -11.05
N PRO A 34 7.10 20.93 -11.65
CA PRO A 34 7.94 19.74 -11.74
C PRO A 34 8.28 19.27 -10.33
N MET A 35 7.53 18.30 -9.86
CA MET A 35 7.68 17.64 -8.58
C MET A 35 9.01 16.90 -8.67
N GLN A 36 10.01 17.36 -7.91
CA GLN A 36 11.31 16.71 -7.88
C GLN A 36 11.11 15.36 -7.20
N THR A 37 10.99 14.30 -8.01
CA THR A 37 10.90 12.94 -7.51
C THR A 37 12.30 12.35 -7.41
N MET A 38 12.58 11.73 -6.27
CA MET A 38 13.82 11.05 -5.99
C MET A 38 13.57 9.55 -5.97
N LYS A 39 14.42 8.81 -6.68
CA LYS A 39 14.43 7.35 -6.65
C LYS A 39 15.54 6.89 -5.72
N SER A 40 15.21 5.98 -4.82
CA SER A 40 16.18 5.39 -3.92
C SER A 40 15.91 3.90 -3.72
N HIS A 41 16.94 3.17 -3.33
CA HIS A 41 16.84 1.76 -3.01
C HIS A 41 17.56 1.43 -1.71
N SER A 42 17.02 0.50 -0.93
CA SER A 42 17.67 -0.04 0.26
C SER A 42 17.72 -1.57 0.18
N ILE A 43 18.76 -2.12 0.80
CA ILE A 43 18.89 -3.55 1.04
C ILE A 43 19.11 -3.71 2.54
N TYR A 44 18.15 -4.33 3.21
CA TYR A 44 18.12 -4.47 4.65
C TYR A 44 17.97 -5.94 5.05
N LYS A 45 18.83 -6.42 5.94
CA LYS A 45 18.72 -7.74 6.54
C LYS A 45 18.07 -7.59 7.91
N VAL A 46 16.81 -7.99 8.04
CA VAL A 46 16.07 -7.91 9.30
C VAL A 46 16.76 -8.81 10.33
N PRO A 47 17.04 -8.33 11.56
CA PRO A 47 17.63 -9.14 12.62
C PRO A 47 16.81 -10.41 12.87
N ARG A 48 17.45 -11.59 12.76
CA ARG A 48 16.80 -12.92 12.85
C ARG A 48 15.69 -13.16 11.80
N GLY A 49 15.61 -12.32 10.78
CA GLY A 49 14.64 -12.41 9.69
C GLY A 49 15.32 -12.61 8.33
N LYS A 50 14.61 -12.20 7.29
CA LYS A 50 14.98 -12.40 5.90
C LYS A 50 15.48 -11.11 5.24
N LEU A 51 15.93 -11.25 3.99
CA LEU A 51 16.42 -10.12 3.21
C LEU A 51 15.24 -9.32 2.68
N LEU A 52 15.26 -8.02 2.93
CA LEU A 52 14.31 -7.03 2.43
C LEU A 52 15.03 -6.10 1.46
N LYS A 53 14.42 -5.84 0.31
CA LYS A 53 14.88 -4.88 -0.69
C LYS A 53 13.73 -3.96 -1.02
N ILE A 54 13.95 -2.66 -0.85
CA ILE A 54 12.93 -1.66 -1.14
C ILE A 54 13.47 -0.73 -2.21
N SER A 55 12.64 -0.43 -3.20
CA SER A 55 12.83 0.67 -4.12
C SER A 55 11.70 1.66 -3.91
N VAL A 56 12.00 2.93 -3.68
CA VAL A 56 10.99 3.96 -3.45
C VAL A 56 11.23 5.13 -4.38
N GLU A 57 10.16 5.65 -4.96
CA GLU A 57 10.10 6.97 -5.58
C GLU A 57 9.30 7.89 -4.65
N TYR A 58 9.87 9.03 -4.28
CA TYR A 58 9.20 9.96 -3.36
C TYR A 58 9.42 11.42 -3.77
N ASP A 59 8.49 12.27 -3.36
CA ASP A 59 8.59 13.71 -3.49
C ASP A 59 9.50 14.27 -2.40
N GLU A 60 10.61 14.91 -2.78
CA GLU A 60 11.59 15.46 -1.84
C GLU A 60 11.03 16.61 -1.00
N GLN A 61 10.15 17.43 -1.58
CA GLN A 61 9.60 18.60 -0.90
C GLN A 61 8.56 18.21 0.15
N ASN A 62 7.66 17.30 -0.22
CA ASN A 62 6.55 16.88 0.63
C ASN A 62 6.87 15.62 1.45
N ASN A 63 7.99 14.95 1.16
CA ASN A 63 8.37 13.66 1.74
C ASN A 63 7.29 12.58 1.55
N VAL A 64 6.58 12.60 0.43
CA VAL A 64 5.46 11.70 0.14
C VAL A 64 5.90 10.61 -0.82
N ILE A 65 5.59 9.35 -0.48
CA ILE A 65 5.82 8.19 -1.34
C ILE A 65 4.94 8.30 -2.59
N LYS A 66 5.55 8.25 -3.78
CA LYS A 66 4.88 8.25 -5.08
C LYS A 66 4.87 6.87 -5.73
N ASP A 67 5.85 6.04 -5.42
CA ASP A 67 5.85 4.64 -5.79
C ASP A 67 6.74 3.87 -4.82
N ILE A 68 6.42 2.61 -4.57
CA ILE A 68 7.21 1.74 -3.71
C ILE A 68 7.14 0.31 -4.23
N ARG A 69 8.30 -0.34 -4.26
CA ARG A 69 8.43 -1.76 -4.57
C ARG A 69 9.14 -2.48 -3.45
N ILE A 70 8.46 -3.48 -2.88
CA ILE A 70 8.90 -4.28 -1.75
C ILE A 70 9.22 -5.67 -2.26
N THR A 71 10.48 -6.07 -2.21
CA THR A 71 10.94 -7.37 -2.68
C THR A 71 11.90 -7.99 -1.67
N GLY A 72 12.17 -9.29 -1.79
CA GLY A 72 13.04 -9.96 -0.84
C GLY A 72 12.87 -11.45 -0.83
N ASP A 73 13.37 -12.07 0.24
CA ASP A 73 13.25 -13.50 0.52
C ASP A 73 12.16 -13.77 1.57
N PHE A 74 11.40 -12.77 2.02
CA PHE A 74 10.29 -12.95 2.98
C PHE A 74 9.12 -13.72 2.36
N PHE A 75 8.35 -14.41 3.20
CA PHE A 75 7.05 -14.94 2.80
C PHE A 75 5.95 -14.06 3.38
N VAL A 76 4.85 -13.96 2.65
CA VAL A 76 3.65 -13.27 3.09
C VAL A 76 2.43 -14.11 2.72
N TYR A 77 1.41 -14.08 3.58
CA TYR A 77 0.10 -14.64 3.31
C TYR A 77 -0.98 -13.59 3.61
N PRO A 78 -1.95 -13.36 2.70
CA PRO A 78 -2.05 -13.92 1.35
C PRO A 78 -0.94 -13.41 0.41
N GLU A 79 -0.78 -14.02 -0.77
CA GLU A 79 0.34 -13.68 -1.69
C GLU A 79 0.21 -12.27 -2.26
N GLU A 80 -1.02 -11.78 -2.44
CA GLU A 80 -1.34 -10.44 -2.94
C GLU A 80 -1.09 -9.34 -1.90
N ALA A 81 -0.75 -9.70 -0.66
CA ALA A 81 -0.52 -8.75 0.42
C ALA A 81 0.63 -7.78 0.13
N VAL A 82 1.64 -8.18 -0.64
CA VAL A 82 2.73 -7.27 -1.04
C VAL A 82 2.18 -6.15 -1.91
N GLU A 83 1.45 -6.48 -2.97
CA GLU A 83 0.88 -5.50 -3.91
C GLU A 83 -0.12 -4.58 -3.21
N LEU A 84 -0.93 -5.13 -2.32
CA LEU A 84 -1.85 -4.36 -1.48
C LEU A 84 -1.08 -3.37 -0.60
N MET A 85 -0.01 -3.83 0.05
CA MET A 85 0.81 -2.99 0.92
C MET A 85 1.49 -1.86 0.16
N GLU A 86 2.03 -2.13 -1.03
CA GLU A 86 2.61 -1.11 -1.91
C GLU A 86 1.57 -0.03 -2.29
N ARG A 87 0.36 -0.47 -2.69
CA ARG A 87 -0.75 0.43 -3.05
C ARG A 87 -1.25 1.27 -1.88
N GLU A 88 -1.35 0.70 -0.69
CA GLU A 88 -1.85 1.39 0.49
C GLU A 88 -0.81 2.35 1.10
N ILE A 89 0.49 2.06 0.94
CA ILE A 89 1.57 2.95 1.37
C ILE A 89 1.75 4.13 0.41
N HIS A 90 1.39 3.98 -0.87
CA HIS A 90 1.41 5.08 -1.84
C HIS A 90 0.67 6.31 -1.29
N GLY A 91 1.31 7.48 -1.39
CA GLY A 91 0.78 8.75 -0.88
C GLY A 91 1.02 8.98 0.62
N THR A 92 1.68 8.05 1.32
CA THR A 92 2.04 8.22 2.74
C THR A 92 3.33 9.01 2.88
N VAL A 93 3.43 9.80 3.95
CA VAL A 93 4.66 10.55 4.29
C VAL A 93 5.72 9.60 4.82
N ILE A 94 6.98 9.75 4.39
CA ILE A 94 8.15 9.02 4.88
C ILE A 94 8.54 9.54 6.28
N GLU A 95 7.70 9.23 7.26
CA GLU A 95 7.89 9.53 8.68
C GLU A 95 7.61 8.26 9.48
N LYS A 96 8.47 7.97 10.46
CA LYS A 96 8.49 6.68 11.17
C LYS A 96 7.15 6.35 11.82
N GLN A 97 6.57 7.30 12.55
CA GLN A 97 5.34 7.05 13.31
C GLN A 97 4.12 6.90 12.39
N GLN A 98 4.03 7.73 11.35
CA GLN A 98 2.99 7.65 10.32
C GLN A 98 3.04 6.32 9.57
N LEU A 99 4.22 5.92 9.07
CA LEU A 99 4.40 4.66 8.36
C LEU A 99 4.09 3.46 9.23
N LEU A 100 4.58 3.43 10.48
CA LEU A 100 4.34 2.32 11.38
C LEU A 100 2.84 2.13 11.65
N ARG A 101 2.12 3.21 11.95
CA ARG A 101 0.66 3.14 12.13
C ARG A 101 -0.05 2.66 10.87
N LYS A 102 0.32 3.18 9.70
CA LYS A 102 -0.30 2.79 8.42
C LYS A 102 -0.05 1.31 8.12
N VAL A 103 1.19 0.84 8.24
CA VAL A 103 1.56 -0.57 8.04
C VAL A 103 0.80 -1.48 9.03
N GLN A 104 0.75 -1.12 10.31
CA GLN A 104 0.02 -1.89 11.32
C GLN A 104 -1.49 -1.96 11.04
N SER A 105 -2.09 -0.85 10.59
CA SER A 105 -3.50 -0.84 10.15
C SER A 105 -3.72 -1.82 9.01
N ILE A 106 -2.92 -1.74 7.94
CA ILE A 106 -3.06 -2.62 6.77
C ILE A 106 -2.92 -4.10 7.18
N ILE A 107 -1.94 -4.42 8.02
CA ILE A 107 -1.73 -5.79 8.53
C ILE A 107 -2.97 -6.29 9.28
N SER A 108 -3.55 -5.45 10.13
CA SER A 108 -4.71 -5.81 10.95
C SER A 108 -5.98 -5.91 10.11
N ASP A 109 -6.22 -4.93 9.24
CA ASP A 109 -7.43 -4.81 8.40
C ASP A 109 -7.53 -5.97 7.40
N HIS A 110 -6.38 -6.39 6.85
CA HIS A 110 -6.31 -7.44 5.83
C HIS A 110 -5.81 -8.79 6.36
N HIS A 111 -5.59 -8.91 7.68
CA HIS A 111 -5.12 -10.13 8.32
C HIS A 111 -3.86 -10.70 7.66
N ILE A 112 -2.87 -9.83 7.40
CA ILE A 112 -1.65 -10.19 6.69
C ILE A 112 -0.67 -10.86 7.66
N GLU A 113 -0.12 -11.99 7.26
CA GLU A 113 0.90 -12.70 8.00
C GLU A 113 2.25 -12.62 7.27
N PHE A 114 3.24 -12.01 7.91
CA PHE A 114 4.61 -12.00 7.40
C PHE A 114 5.47 -13.04 8.12
N ILE A 115 6.27 -13.78 7.35
CA ILE A 115 7.24 -14.74 7.89
C ILE A 115 8.64 -14.28 7.55
N GLY A 116 9.40 -13.96 8.61
CA GLY A 116 10.76 -13.44 8.50
C GLY A 116 10.85 -11.94 8.19
N LEU A 117 9.73 -11.22 8.30
CA LEU A 117 9.60 -9.77 8.23
C LEU A 117 8.54 -9.34 9.26
N ASP A 118 8.70 -8.18 9.87
CA ASP A 118 7.73 -7.56 10.76
C ASP A 118 7.47 -6.10 10.32
N ALA A 119 6.45 -5.48 10.91
CA ALA A 119 6.07 -4.11 10.59
C ALA A 119 7.23 -3.12 10.84
N GLU A 120 7.98 -3.30 11.93
CA GLU A 120 9.12 -2.44 12.26
C GLU A 120 10.25 -2.59 11.25
N GLY A 121 10.61 -3.82 10.87
CA GLY A 121 11.63 -4.11 9.87
C GLY A 121 11.27 -3.58 8.49
N LEU A 122 9.99 -3.63 8.12
CA LEU A 122 9.51 -3.01 6.87
C LEU A 122 9.68 -1.50 6.91
N VAL A 123 9.19 -0.84 7.95
CA VAL A 123 9.31 0.63 8.11
C VAL A 123 10.78 1.05 8.14
N GLN A 124 11.63 0.33 8.85
CA GLN A 124 13.05 0.58 8.90
C GLN A 124 13.68 0.50 7.51
N GLY A 125 13.32 -0.53 6.72
CA GLY A 125 13.78 -0.67 5.35
C GLY A 125 13.38 0.51 4.45
N ILE A 126 12.17 1.06 4.62
CA ILE A 126 11.70 2.25 3.89
C ILE A 126 12.50 3.48 4.32
N LEU A 127 12.71 3.67 5.62
CA LEU A 127 13.47 4.80 6.15
C LEU A 127 14.94 4.75 5.69
N MET A 128 15.52 3.56 5.52
CA MET A 128 16.87 3.39 4.97
C MET A 128 17.01 3.76 3.49
N CYS A 129 15.91 4.01 2.76
CA CYS A 129 16.01 4.60 1.42
C CYS A 129 16.29 6.11 1.47
N ARG A 130 16.10 6.75 2.63
CA ARG A 130 16.42 8.15 2.84
C ARG A 130 17.68 8.23 3.69
N VAL A 131 18.85 8.27 3.03
CA VAL A 131 20.17 8.40 3.66
C VAL A 131 20.86 9.63 3.13
#